data_AF-A0A8J6YEV1-F1
#
_entry.id   AF-A0A8J6YEV1-F1
#
_cell.length_a   1.000
_cell.length_b   1.000
_cell.length_c   1.000
_cell.angle_alpha   90.00
_cell.angle_beta   90.00
_cell.angle_gamma   90.00
#
_symmetry.space_group_name_H-M   'P 1'
#
loop_
_entity.id
_entity.type
_entity.pdbx_description
1 polymer ?
#
loop_
_entity_poly.entity_id
_entity_poly.type
_entity_poly.pdbx_seq_one_letter_code
_entity_poly.pdbx_strand_id
1 'polypeptide(L)' 'MSELPLPDVIQLVSVSGKTGAFEIQGELEAGRIFLRDGQIVDAMVGRLRGDSAVYEMAVWSQGSFVFRPDEET' A
#
# COMPACT_ATOMS: atom_id res chain seq x y z
N MET A 1 -11.49 -4.80 -15.02
CA MET A 1 -10.69 -4.69 -13.79
C MET A 1 -10.13 -3.29 -13.80
N SER A 2 -10.34 -2.51 -12.75
CA SER A 2 -9.85 -1.13 -12.71
C SER A 2 -8.37 -1.13 -12.38
N GLU A 3 -7.55 -0.83 -13.38
CA GLU A 3 -6.14 -0.47 -13.21
C GLU A 3 -6.13 0.95 -12.61
N LEU A 4 -5.88 1.04 -11.31
CA LEU A 4 -5.58 2.33 -10.67
C LEU A 4 -4.08 2.50 -10.63
N PRO A 5 -3.55 3.68 -11.01
CA PRO A 5 -2.17 4.04 -10.70
C PRO A 5 -1.94 3.87 -9.20
N LEU A 6 -0.83 3.22 -8.82
CA LEU A 6 -0.53 3.02 -7.39
C LEU A 6 -0.36 4.30 -6.58
N PRO A 7 0.14 5.43 -7.13
CA PRO A 7 0.08 6.71 -6.44
C PRO A 7 -1.33 7.09 -5.98
N ASP A 8 -2.34 6.87 -6.82
CA ASP A 8 -3.73 7.20 -6.50
C ASP A 8 -4.26 6.29 -5.39
N VAL A 9 -3.84 5.02 -5.39
CA VAL A 9 -4.16 4.08 -4.31
C VAL A 9 -3.51 4.54 -3.01
N ILE A 10 -2.21 4.85 -3.01
CA ILE A 10 -1.47 5.35 -1.83
C ILE A 10 -2.13 6.63 -1.28
N GLN A 11 -2.58 7.53 -2.16
CA GLN A 11 -3.32 8.72 -1.75
C GLN A 11 -4.69 8.35 -1.16
N LEU A 12 -5.45 7.48 -1.81
CA LEU A 12 -6.78 7.04 -1.35
C LEU A 12 -6.71 6.43 0.05
N VAL A 13 -5.72 5.59 0.30
CA VAL A 13 -5.58 4.93 1.60
C VAL A 13 -5.22 5.91 2.70
N SER A 14 -4.37 6.90 2.40
CA SER A 14 -3.97 7.97 3.30
C SER A 14 -5.13 8.92 3.70
N VAL A 15 -6.21 8.96 2.91
CA VAL A 15 -7.39 9.81 3.20
C VAL A 15 -8.62 9.01 3.66
N SER A 16 -8.52 7.69 3.72
CA SER A 16 -9.67 6.81 3.94
C SER A 16 -10.16 6.77 5.39
N GLY A 17 -9.33 7.19 6.36
CA GLY A 17 -9.60 7.06 7.80
C GLY A 17 -9.65 5.61 8.29
N LYS A 18 -9.23 4.64 7.47
CA LYS A 18 -9.26 3.22 7.79
C LYS A 18 -7.99 2.78 8.53
N THR A 19 -8.16 1.74 9.34
CA THR A 19 -7.09 1.03 10.05
C THR A 19 -7.02 -0.39 9.50
N GLY A 20 -5.80 -0.88 9.23
CA GLY A 20 -5.55 -2.19 8.61
C GLY A 20 -4.40 -2.13 7.60
N ALA A 21 -4.28 -3.14 6.74
CA ALA A 21 -3.24 -3.21 5.73
C ALA A 21 -3.79 -3.21 4.30
N PHE A 22 -3.11 -2.54 3.38
CA PHE A 22 -3.28 -2.74 1.95
C PHE A 22 -2.18 -3.65 1.44
N GLU A 23 -2.58 -4.77 0.85
CA GLU A 23 -1.71 -5.63 0.06
C GLU A 23 -1.71 -5.10 -1.36
N ILE A 24 -0.52 -4.82 -1.90
CA ILE A 24 -0.31 -4.29 -3.25
C ILE A 24 0.47 -5.34 -4.03
N GLN A 25 -0.12 -5.81 -5.12
CA GLN A 25 0.48 -6.78 -6.03
C GLN A 25 0.94 -6.06 -7.29
N GLY A 26 2.25 -5.91 -7.44
CA GLY A 26 2.90 -5.46 -8.67
C GLY A 26 3.17 -6.63 -9.62
N GLU A 27 3.86 -6.34 -10.72
CA GLU A 27 4.16 -7.34 -11.75
C GLU A 27 5.14 -8.42 -11.27
N LEU A 28 6.16 -8.04 -10.49
CA LEU A 28 7.24 -8.93 -10.06
C LEU A 28 7.31 -9.12 -8.54
N GLU A 29 6.66 -8.26 -7.78
CA GLU A 29 6.73 -8.25 -6.32
C GLU A 29 5.40 -7.82 -5.70
N ALA A 30 5.24 -8.15 -4.43
CA ALA A 30 4.13 -7.73 -3.61
C ALA A 30 4.66 -6.91 -2.44
N GLY A 31 3.92 -5.87 -2.08
CA GLY A 31 4.19 -5.03 -0.94
C GLY A 31 2.96 -4.87 -0.08
N ARG A 32 3.16 -4.30 1.11
CA ARG A 32 2.10 -4.07 2.08
C ARG A 32 2.28 -2.69 2.70
N ILE A 33 1.19 -1.96 2.85
CA ILE A 33 1.13 -0.65 3.53
C ILE A 33 0.18 -0.80 4.72
N PHE A 34 0.65 -0.47 5.91
CA PHE A 34 -0.12 -0.50 7.15
C PHE A 34 -0.62 0.88 7.49
N LEU A 35 -1.89 0.95 7.88
CA LEU A 35 -2.58 2.18 8.22
C LEU A 35 -3.16 2.10 9.62
N ARG A 36 -3.13 3.24 10.30
CA ARG A 36 -3.86 3.49 11.54
C ARG A 36 -4.53 4.84 11.44
N ASP A 37 -5.85 4.87 11.59
CA ASP A 37 -6.66 6.08 11.52
C ASP A 37 -6.44 6.87 10.21
N GLY A 38 -6.25 6.14 9.10
CA GLY A 38 -5.93 6.72 7.79
C GLY A 38 -4.48 7.17 7.60
N GLN A 39 -3.62 7.06 8.62
CA GLN A 39 -2.20 7.39 8.49
C GLN A 39 -1.37 6.16 8.20
N ILE A 40 -0.41 6.26 7.28
CA ILE A 40 0.55 5.18 7.03
C ILE A 40 1.50 5.09 8.24
N VAL A 41 1.51 3.93 8.90
CA VAL A 41 2.36 3.68 10.08
C VAL A 41 3.57 2.80 9.76
N ASP A 42 3.46 1.97 8.72
CA ASP A 42 4.57 1.14 8.22
C ASP A 42 4.28 0.71 6.78
N ALA A 43 5.31 0.25 6.08
CA ALA A 43 5.19 -0.37 4.77
C ALA A 43 6.34 -1.35 4.54
N MET A 44 6.14 -2.36 3.69
CA MET A 44 7.18 -3.32 3.34
C MET A 44 7.03 -3.79 1.90
N VAL A 45 8.17 -3.94 1.21
CA VAL A 45 8.24 -4.51 -0.14
C VAL A 45 9.64 -5.08 -0.37
N GLY A 46 9.72 -6.37 -0.68
CA GLY A 46 10.99 -7.09 -0.77
C GLY A 46 11.85 -6.91 0.50
N ARG A 47 12.92 -6.11 0.41
CA ARG A 47 13.83 -5.78 1.53
C ARG A 47 13.66 -4.36 2.07
N LEU A 48 12.81 -3.55 1.45
CA LEU A 48 12.54 -2.18 1.83
C LEU A 48 11.47 -2.14 2.92
N ARG A 49 11.55 -1.15 3.81
CA ARG A 49 10.56 -0.88 4.87
C ARG A 49 10.30 0.62 5.03
N GLY A 50 9.16 0.98 5.60
CA GLY A 50 8.76 2.35 5.87
C GLY A 50 8.67 3.17 4.58
N ASP A 51 9.12 4.42 4.62
CA ASP A 51 9.00 5.36 3.50
C ASP A 51 9.63 4.82 2.21
N SER A 52 10.78 4.15 2.28
CA SER A 52 11.42 3.56 1.10
C SER A 52 10.54 2.52 0.41
N ALA A 53 9.78 1.74 1.17
CA ALA A 53 8.83 0.78 0.61
C ALA A 53 7.64 1.48 -0.04
N VAL A 54 7.14 2.56 0.59
CA VAL A 54 6.06 3.38 0.01
C VAL A 54 6.51 4.00 -1.31
N TYR A 55 7.72 4.56 -1.38
CA TYR A 55 8.25 5.17 -2.61
C TYR A 55 8.46 4.15 -3.73
N GLU A 56 8.97 2.96 -3.41
CA GLU A 56 9.13 1.88 -4.39
C GLU A 56 7.77 1.44 -4.95
N MET A 57 6.77 1.23 -4.09
CA MET A 57 5.42 0.89 -4.54
C MET A 57 4.73 2.03 -5.30
N ALA A 58 5.05 3.29 -4.99
CA ALA A 58 4.49 4.45 -5.69
C ALA A 58 4.96 4.55 -7.15
N VAL A 59 6.10 3.95 -7.52
CA VAL A 59 6.60 3.99 -8.90
C VAL A 59 6.09 2.85 -9.77
N TRP A 60 5.39 1.83 -9.24
CA TRP A 60 4.84 0.82 -10.15
C TRP A 60 3.70 1.40 -10.97
N SER A 61 3.79 1.18 -12.28
CA SER A 61 2.84 1.70 -13.25
C SER A 61 1.43 1.12 -13.07
N GLN A 62 1.34 -0.12 -12.59
CA GLN A 62 0.11 -0.92 -12.53
C GLN A 62 0.19 -1.94 -11.39
N GLY A 63 -0.95 -2.33 -10.84
CA GLY A 63 -1.04 -3.35 -9.81
C GLY A 63 -2.47 -3.59 -9.35
N SER A 64 -2.66 -4.64 -8.54
CA SER A 64 -3.93 -4.88 -7.85
C SER A 64 -3.77 -4.66 -6.36
N PHE A 65 -4.86 -4.28 -5.68
CA PHE A 65 -4.84 -3.99 -4.26
C PHE A 65 -5.97 -4.72 -3.53
N VAL A 66 -5.68 -5.17 -2.31
CA VAL A 66 -6.66 -5.76 -1.39
C VAL A 66 -6.52 -5.11 -0.03
N PHE A 67 -7.62 -4.63 0.53
CA PHE A 67 -7.65 -4.10 1.89
C PHE A 67 -7.96 -5.21 2.90
N ARG A 68 -7.14 -5.30 3.95
CA ARG A 68 -7.24 -6.22 5.07
C ARG A 68 -7.45 -5.41 6.36
N PRO A 69 -8.68 -5.25 6.86
CA PRO A 69 -8.95 -4.47 8.07
C PRO A 69 -8.35 -5.10 9.35
N ASP A 70 -8.07 -6.40 9.37
CA ASP A 70 -7.64 -7.13 10.56
C ASP A 70 -6.11 -7.30 10.69
N GLU A 71 -5.32 -6.63 9.85
CA GLU A 71 -3.85 -6.69 9.89
C GLU A 71 -3.25 -5.35 10.30
N GLU A 72 -3.00 -5.18 11.61
CA GLU A 72 -2.22 -4.09 12.19
C GLU A 72 -0.90 -4.67 12.74
N THR A 73 0.25 -4.32 12.20
CA THR A 73 1.56 -4.69 12.80
C THR A 73 2.41 -3.47 13.06
#